data_AF-A0A9R1RZ17-F1
#
_entry.id   AF-A0A9R1RZ17-F1
#
_cell.length_a   1.000
_cell.length_b   1.000
_cell.length_c   1.000
_cell.angle_alpha   90.00
_cell.angle_beta   90.00
_cell.angle_gamma   90.00
#
_symmetry.space_group_name_H-M   'P 1'
#
loop_
_entity.id
_entity.type
_entity.pdbx_description
1 polymer ?
#
loop_
_entity_poly.entity_id
_entity_poly.type
_entity_poly.pdbx_seq_one_letter_code
_entity_poly.pdbx_strand_id
1 'polypeptide(L)'
;MAGDTAPHVVEDLLGVVQLLSDASVVRGDESVLGPKEPLPDVPGVEWKDVVYHAAHGLSVRVYRPASSSDVLCDRVLGYAARLKGMGKDVELVEFEGQQHGFSVLRPFGEAADELMRVLRRFVYQGDTPAER
;
A
#
# COMPACT_ATOMS: atom_id res chain seq x y z
N MET A 1 -9.68 17.18 57.86
CA MET A 1 -8.61 16.27 57.43
C MET A 1 -8.51 16.39 55.91
N ALA A 2 -7.74 17.35 55.41
CA ALA A 2 -7.49 17.47 53.96
C ALA A 2 -6.38 16.47 53.63
N GLY A 3 -6.75 15.35 53.00
CA GLY A 3 -5.79 14.36 52.57
C GLY A 3 -4.93 14.95 51.46
N ASP A 4 -3.64 15.08 51.73
CA ASP A 4 -2.59 15.41 50.77
C ASP A 4 -2.49 14.26 49.76
N THR A 5 -3.35 14.30 48.76
CA THR A 5 -3.47 13.26 47.73
C THR A 5 -2.73 13.76 46.51
N ALA A 6 -1.79 12.98 45.99
CA ALA A 6 -1.04 13.34 44.80
C ALA A 6 -2.00 13.73 43.65
N PRO A 7 -1.71 14.80 42.88
CA PRO A 7 -2.53 15.19 41.76
C PRO A 7 -2.73 14.02 40.79
N HIS A 8 -3.98 13.79 40.37
CA HIS A 8 -4.33 12.75 39.40
C HIS A 8 -5.02 13.37 38.20
N VAL A 9 -4.97 12.67 37.06
CA VAL A 9 -5.57 13.14 35.80
C VAL A 9 -7.09 13.13 35.92
N VAL A 10 -7.71 14.27 35.65
CA VAL A 10 -9.18 14.43 35.58
C VAL A 10 -9.68 14.50 34.14
N GLU A 11 -8.89 15.01 33.21
CA GLU A 11 -9.18 14.96 31.77
C GLU A 11 -7.92 14.64 30.97
N ASP A 12 -8.06 13.80 29.94
CA ASP A 12 -6.96 13.38 29.08
C ASP A 12 -7.37 13.44 27.59
N LEU A 13 -6.78 14.39 26.86
CA LEU A 13 -6.90 14.50 25.42
C LEU A 13 -5.80 13.68 24.73
N LEU A 14 -5.94 12.35 24.73
CA LEU A 14 -5.05 11.42 24.02
C LEU A 14 -3.55 11.56 24.38
N GLY A 15 -3.24 12.01 25.59
CA GLY A 15 -1.88 12.33 26.05
C GLY A 15 -1.34 13.67 25.54
N VAL A 16 -2.04 14.36 24.63
CA VAL A 16 -1.65 15.68 24.10
C VAL A 16 -1.77 16.74 25.19
N VAL A 17 -2.86 16.71 25.95
CA VAL A 17 -3.15 17.63 27.06
C VAL A 17 -3.82 16.84 28.17
N GLN A 18 -3.29 16.94 29.38
CA GLN A 18 -3.88 16.36 30.59
C GLN A 18 -4.16 17.48 31.61
N LEU A 19 -5.39 17.52 32.13
CA LEU A 19 -5.78 18.37 33.26
C LEU A 19 -5.69 17.54 34.54
N LEU A 20 -5.02 18.05 35.57
CA LEU A 20 -4.90 17.39 36.88
C LEU A 20 -5.90 17.95 37.89
N SER A 21 -6.16 17.18 38.94
CA SER A 21 -7.12 17.51 40.01
C SER A 21 -6.77 18.77 40.81
N ASP A 22 -5.51 19.23 40.76
CA ASP A 22 -5.03 20.48 41.34
C ASP A 22 -5.09 21.68 40.37
N ALA A 23 -5.79 21.50 39.24
CA ALA A 23 -5.92 22.45 38.13
C ALA A 23 -4.61 22.74 37.36
N SER A 24 -3.55 21.96 37.57
CA SER A 24 -2.37 22.01 36.71
C SER A 24 -2.62 21.32 35.36
N VAL A 25 -1.90 21.76 34.33
CA VAL A 25 -2.04 21.25 32.96
C VAL A 25 -0.69 20.72 32.49
N VAL A 26 -0.67 19.45 32.07
CA VAL A 26 0.48 18.79 31.46
C VAL A 26 0.27 18.68 29.96
N ARG A 27 1.31 18.93 29.17
CA ARG A 27 1.28 18.80 27.70
C ARG A 27 2.20 17.67 27.29
N GLY A 28 1.68 16.73 26.51
CA GLY A 28 2.49 15.67 25.91
C GLY A 28 3.42 16.21 24.83
N ASP A 29 4.51 15.50 24.60
CA ASP A 29 5.42 15.78 23.50
C ASP A 29 4.90 15.19 22.17
N GLU A 30 5.57 15.49 21.07
CA GLU A 30 5.18 15.10 19.71
C GLU A 30 4.93 13.58 19.54
N SER A 31 5.55 12.74 20.38
CA SER A 31 5.35 11.28 20.35
C SER A 31 3.90 10.85 20.62
N VAL A 32 3.07 11.69 21.26
CA VAL A 32 1.65 11.39 21.50
C VAL A 32 0.77 11.53 20.26
N LEU A 33 1.26 12.22 19.22
CA LEU A 33 0.55 12.39 17.93
C LEU A 33 0.91 11.29 16.92
N GLY A 34 2.03 10.59 17.14
CA GLY A 34 2.45 9.49 16.29
C GLY A 34 1.62 8.23 16.55
N PRO A 35 1.37 7.40 15.52
CA PRO A 35 0.85 6.06 15.77
C PRO A 35 1.85 5.31 16.67
N LYS A 36 1.35 4.72 17.77
CA LYS A 36 2.17 3.93 18.73
C LYS A 36 2.87 2.73 18.08
N GLU A 37 2.36 2.28 16.94
CA GLU A 37 2.88 1.17 16.17
C GLU A 37 3.28 1.64 14.77
N PRO A 38 4.33 1.05 14.17
CA PRO A 38 4.63 1.26 12.76
C PRO A 38 3.37 0.98 11.94
N LEU A 39 2.99 1.93 11.08
CA LEU A 39 1.93 1.66 10.11
C LEU A 39 2.27 0.39 9.33
N PRO A 40 1.31 -0.53 9.14
CA PRO A 40 1.56 -1.79 8.46
C PRO A 40 2.09 -1.51 7.05
N ASP A 41 3.05 -2.33 6.62
CA ASP A 41 3.59 -2.23 5.27
C ASP A 41 2.49 -2.54 4.27
N VAL A 42 2.42 -1.76 3.19
CA VAL A 42 1.43 -1.97 2.13
C VAL A 42 2.13 -2.73 1.00
N PRO A 43 1.76 -4.00 0.74
CA PRO A 43 2.38 -4.78 -0.33
C PRO A 43 2.35 -4.01 -1.66
N GLY A 44 3.48 -3.96 -2.36
CA GLY A 44 3.60 -3.28 -3.66
C GLY A 44 3.90 -1.77 -3.60
N VAL A 45 4.00 -1.18 -2.41
CA VAL A 45 4.29 0.25 -2.25
C VAL A 45 5.53 0.44 -1.38
N GLU A 46 6.56 1.06 -1.94
CA GLU A 46 7.70 1.52 -1.17
C GLU A 46 7.36 2.89 -0.57
N TRP A 47 7.70 3.11 0.71
CA TRP A 47 7.45 4.39 1.36
C TRP A 47 8.68 4.89 2.12
N LYS A 48 8.73 6.21 2.34
CA LYS A 48 9.75 6.85 3.16
C LYS A 48 9.19 8.09 3.84
N ASP A 49 9.56 8.29 5.10
CA ASP A 49 9.31 9.54 5.81
C ASP A 49 10.38 10.59 5.49
N VAL A 50 9.92 11.81 5.22
CA VAL A 50 10.77 12.96 4.90
C VAL A 50 10.36 14.12 5.78
N VAL A 51 11.34 14.76 6.43
CA VAL A 51 11.10 16.00 7.16
C VAL A 51 10.79 17.10 6.16
N TYR A 52 9.55 17.57 6.16
CA TYR A 52 9.09 18.67 5.33
C TYR A 52 9.49 20.02 5.93
N HIS A 53 9.37 20.18 7.25
CA HIS A 53 9.73 21.42 7.94
C HIS A 53 10.16 21.18 9.41
N ALA A 54 11.47 21.12 9.64
CA ALA A 54 12.05 20.79 10.94
C ALA A 54 11.65 21.77 12.06
N ALA A 55 11.60 23.08 11.79
CA ALA A 55 11.29 24.08 12.82
C ALA A 55 9.83 24.02 13.33
N HIS A 56 8.97 23.27 12.64
CA HIS A 56 7.58 23.05 13.05
C HIS A 56 7.26 21.56 13.28
N GLY A 57 8.26 20.68 13.33
CA GLY A 57 8.04 19.24 13.50
C GLY A 57 7.19 18.61 12.38
N LEU A 58 7.24 19.16 11.16
CA LEU A 58 6.41 18.63 10.06
C LEU A 58 7.18 17.58 9.26
N SER A 59 6.66 16.36 9.24
CA SER A 59 7.11 15.27 8.37
C SER A 59 5.99 14.82 7.42
N VAL A 60 6.38 14.34 6.26
CA VAL A 60 5.47 13.70 5.28
C VAL A 60 5.93 12.29 4.99
N ARG A 61 4.98 11.37 4.79
CA ARG A 61 5.25 10.05 4.25
C ARG A 61 5.03 10.07 2.75
N VAL A 62 6.08 9.78 2.00
CA VAL A 62 6.03 9.68 0.54
C VAL A 62 5.87 8.21 0.16
N TYR A 63 4.90 7.94 -0.70
CA TYR A 63 4.63 6.61 -1.25
C TYR A 63 5.03 6.57 -2.72
N ARG A 64 5.72 5.50 -3.13
CA ARG A 64 5.99 5.20 -4.53
C ARG A 64 5.61 3.74 -4.80
N PRO A 65 5.01 3.42 -5.95
CA PRO A 65 4.92 2.03 -6.39
C PRO A 65 6.32 1.41 -6.39
N ALA A 66 6.44 0.14 -5.98
CA ALA A 66 7.71 -0.56 -6.07
C ALA A 66 8.23 -0.46 -7.52
N SER A 67 9.51 -0.10 -7.72
CA SER A 67 10.11 0.38 -9.00
C SER A 67 10.08 -0.59 -10.21
N SER A 68 9.26 -1.63 -10.16
CA SER A 68 9.04 -2.61 -11.22
C SER A 68 7.58 -3.04 -11.34
N SER A 69 6.66 -2.40 -10.61
CA SER A 69 5.24 -2.70 -10.63
C SER A 69 4.53 -1.91 -11.72
N ASP A 70 3.78 -2.60 -12.59
CA ASP A 70 2.80 -1.95 -13.45
C ASP A 70 1.83 -1.14 -12.58
N VAL A 71 1.73 0.17 -12.81
CA VAL A 71 0.81 1.08 -12.10
C VAL A 71 -0.66 0.67 -12.23
N LEU A 72 -0.99 -0.20 -13.19
CA LEU A 72 -2.32 -0.77 -13.40
C LEU A 72 -2.51 -2.13 -12.74
N CYS A 73 -1.52 -2.69 -12.05
CA CYS A 73 -1.58 -4.04 -11.47
C CYS A 73 -2.83 -4.25 -10.60
N ASP A 74 -3.07 -3.36 -9.61
CA ASP A 74 -4.25 -3.43 -8.74
C ASP A 74 -5.57 -3.39 -9.52
N ARG A 75 -5.60 -2.57 -10.58
CA ARG A 75 -6.78 -2.45 -11.44
C ARG A 75 -7.02 -3.73 -12.23
N VAL A 76 -5.98 -4.35 -12.76
CA VAL A 76 -6.05 -5.62 -13.51
C VAL A 76 -6.47 -6.76 -12.60
N LEU A 77 -5.87 -6.87 -11.41
CA LEU A 77 -6.24 -7.87 -10.41
C LEU A 77 -7.70 -7.72 -9.97
N GLY A 78 -8.14 -6.50 -9.65
CA GLY A 78 -9.53 -6.22 -9.29
C GLY A 78 -10.52 -6.51 -10.41
N TYR A 79 -10.16 -6.23 -11.66
CA TYR A 79 -11.00 -6.56 -12.83
C TYR A 79 -11.11 -8.08 -13.03
N ALA A 80 -10.00 -8.81 -12.99
CA ALA A 80 -9.99 -10.25 -13.12
C ALA A 80 -10.79 -10.94 -12.00
N ALA A 81 -10.67 -10.47 -10.75
CA ALA A 81 -11.47 -10.98 -9.64
C ALA A 81 -12.98 -10.80 -9.86
N ARG A 82 -13.40 -9.63 -10.38
CA ARG A 82 -14.81 -9.39 -10.73
C ARG A 82 -15.29 -10.34 -11.83
N LEU A 83 -14.50 -10.54 -12.89
CA LEU A 83 -14.84 -11.45 -13.97
C LEU A 83 -14.96 -12.91 -13.47
N LYS A 84 -14.05 -13.36 -12.61
CA LYS A 84 -14.14 -14.68 -11.95
C LYS A 84 -15.41 -14.80 -11.11
N GLY A 85 -15.75 -13.77 -10.33
CA GLY A 85 -16.99 -13.70 -9.56
C GLY A 85 -18.26 -13.77 -10.42
N MET A 86 -18.18 -13.34 -11.69
CA MET A 86 -19.25 -13.47 -12.69
C MET A 86 -19.26 -14.84 -13.41
N GLY A 87 -18.42 -15.79 -12.99
CA GLY A 87 -18.34 -17.12 -13.60
C GLY A 87 -17.63 -17.14 -14.96
N LYS A 88 -16.86 -16.11 -15.30
CA LYS A 88 -15.99 -16.13 -16.49
C LYS A 88 -14.72 -16.92 -16.19
N ASP A 89 -14.28 -17.72 -17.15
CA ASP A 89 -12.95 -18.31 -17.11
C ASP A 89 -11.91 -17.22 -17.40
N VAL A 90 -11.00 -17.00 -16.45
CA VAL A 90 -10.02 -15.92 -16.47
C VAL A 90 -8.69 -16.44 -15.98
N GLU A 91 -7.71 -16.42 -16.87
CA GLU A 91 -6.32 -16.66 -16.54
C GLU A 91 -5.57 -15.31 -16.50
N LEU A 92 -4.72 -15.15 -15.48
CA LEU A 92 -3.84 -14.00 -15.27
C LEU A 92 -2.41 -14.50 -15.39
N VAL A 93 -1.56 -13.74 -16.08
CA VAL A 93 -0.13 -14.00 -16.18
C VAL A 93 0.60 -12.73 -15.75
N GLU A 94 1.47 -12.87 -14.76
CA GLU A 94 2.35 -11.81 -14.29
C GLU A 94 3.72 -11.93 -14.96
N PHE A 95 4.24 -10.82 -15.44
CA PHE A 95 5.61 -10.74 -15.97
C PHE A 95 6.46 -10.01 -14.93
N GLU A 96 7.14 -10.79 -14.10
CA GLU A 96 7.90 -10.27 -12.96
C GLU A 96 8.92 -9.20 -13.40
N GLY A 97 8.96 -8.11 -12.65
CA GLY A 97 9.89 -7.02 -12.92
C GLY A 97 9.51 -6.11 -14.09
N GLN A 98 8.40 -6.39 -14.81
CA GLN A 98 8.02 -5.62 -15.99
C GLN A 98 7.04 -4.50 -15.67
N GLN A 99 7.40 -3.29 -16.11
CA GLN A 99 6.56 -2.11 -16.04
C GLN A 99 5.42 -2.13 -17.08
N HIS A 100 4.47 -1.22 -16.92
CA HIS A 100 3.43 -0.99 -17.91
C HIS A 100 4.02 -0.73 -19.31
N GLY A 101 3.47 -1.40 -20.33
CA GLY A 101 3.89 -1.20 -21.73
C GLY A 101 5.28 -1.74 -22.06
N PHE A 102 5.87 -2.62 -21.24
CA PHE A 102 7.21 -3.18 -21.47
C PHE A 102 7.41 -3.75 -22.88
N SER A 103 6.39 -4.36 -23.48
CA SER A 103 6.47 -4.96 -24.82
C SER A 103 6.55 -3.94 -25.95
N VAL A 104 6.03 -2.73 -25.74
CA VAL A 104 6.16 -1.62 -26.71
C VAL A 104 7.54 -0.97 -26.58
N LEU A 105 8.02 -0.81 -25.35
CA LEU A 105 9.30 -0.17 -25.06
C LEU A 105 10.50 -1.08 -25.37
N ARG A 106 10.35 -2.40 -25.17
CA ARG A 106 11.38 -3.43 -25.36
C ARG A 106 10.83 -4.61 -26.18
N PRO A 107 10.52 -4.40 -27.47
CA PRO A 107 9.79 -5.37 -28.30
C PRO A 107 10.54 -6.67 -28.61
N PHE A 108 11.87 -6.69 -28.44
CA PHE A 108 12.72 -7.87 -28.67
C PHE A 108 13.33 -8.42 -27.36
N GLY A 109 12.73 -8.07 -26.22
CA GLY A 109 13.14 -8.61 -24.92
C GLY A 109 12.51 -9.97 -24.64
N GLU A 110 13.14 -10.75 -23.76
CA GLU A 110 12.64 -12.06 -23.34
C GLU A 110 11.18 -12.02 -22.83
N ALA A 111 10.83 -11.00 -22.04
CA ALA A 111 9.47 -10.82 -21.57
C ALA A 111 8.47 -10.54 -22.72
N ALA A 112 8.88 -9.81 -23.75
CA ALA A 112 8.04 -9.53 -24.92
C ALA A 112 7.84 -10.80 -25.77
N ASP A 113 8.90 -11.59 -25.96
CA ASP A 113 8.80 -12.90 -26.62
C ASP A 113 7.85 -13.84 -25.85
N GLU A 114 7.95 -13.85 -24.53
CA GLU A 114 7.08 -14.66 -23.67
C GLU A 114 5.63 -14.20 -23.71
N LEU A 115 5.38 -12.89 -23.68
CA LEU A 115 4.04 -12.33 -23.90
C LEU A 115 3.45 -12.81 -25.23
N MET A 116 4.23 -12.83 -26.31
CA MET A 116 3.76 -13.32 -27.61
C MET A 116 3.51 -14.84 -27.64
N ARG A 117 4.25 -15.63 -26.85
CA ARG A 117 3.94 -17.06 -26.65
C ARG A 117 2.62 -17.25 -25.91
N VAL A 118 2.44 -16.54 -24.80
CA VAL A 118 1.21 -16.57 -23.98
C VAL A 118 0.00 -16.11 -24.80
N LEU A 119 0.09 -15.00 -25.55
CA LEU A 119 -1.01 -14.53 -26.39
C LEU A 119 -1.41 -15.54 -27.47
N ARG A 120 -0.43 -16.15 -28.14
CA ARG A 120 -0.72 -17.22 -29.12
C ARG A 120 -1.42 -18.41 -28.47
N ARG A 121 -0.99 -18.78 -27.27
CA ARG A 121 -1.64 -19.83 -26.48
C ARG A 121 -3.11 -19.51 -26.22
N PHE A 122 -3.40 -18.32 -25.69
CA PHE A 122 -4.76 -17.88 -25.41
C PHE A 122 -5.67 -17.85 -26.64
N VAL A 123 -5.15 -17.37 -27.77
CA VAL A 123 -5.96 -17.19 -28.99
C VAL A 123 -6.19 -18.52 -29.71
N TYR A 124 -5.19 -19.42 -29.74
CA TYR A 124 -5.20 -20.56 -30.65
C TYR A 124 -5.30 -21.93 -29.96
N GLN A 125 -5.14 -22.07 -28.64
CA GLN A 125 -5.30 -23.38 -27.97
C GLN A 125 -6.75 -23.87 -27.86
N GLY A 126 -7.75 -23.10 -28.29
CA GLY A 126 -9.14 -23.57 -28.40
C GLY A 126 -9.45 -24.40 -29.65
N ASP A 127 -8.53 -24.44 -30.63
CA ASP A 127 -8.73 -25.07 -31.95
C ASP A 127 -7.91 -26.36 -32.12
N THR A 128 -7.89 -27.26 -31.14
CA THR A 128 -7.55 -28.66 -31.44
C THR A 128 -8.77 -29.29 -32.14
N PRO A 129 -8.69 -29.65 -33.43
CA PRO A 129 -9.75 -30.43 -34.05
C PRO A 129 -9.77 -31.77 -33.32
N ALA A 130 -10.91 -32.15 -32.77
CA ALA A 130 -11.12 -33.52 -32.33
C ALA A 130 -10.89 -34.43 -33.55
N GLU A 131 -9.81 -35.21 -33.54
CA GLU A 131 -9.63 -36.30 -34.49
C GLU A 131 -10.88 -37.20 -34.44
N ARG A 132 -11.61 -37.23 -35.56
CA ARG A 132 -12.60 -38.24 -35.90
C ARG A 132 -12.28 -38.76 -37.30
#